data_AF-A0A7S3UXL4-F1
#
_entry.id   AF-A0A7S3UXL4-F1
#
_cell.length_a   1.000
_cell.length_b   1.000
_cell.length_c   1.000
_cell.angle_alpha   90.00
_cell.angle_beta   90.00
_cell.angle_gamma   90.00
#
_symmetry.space_group_name_H-M   'P 1'
#
loop_
_entity.id
_entity.type
_entity.pdbx_description
1 polymer ?
#
loop_
_entity_poly.entity_id
_entity_poly.type
_entity_poly.pdbx_seq_one_letter_code
_entity_poly.pdbx_strand_id
1 'polypeptide(L)'
;MEEEKFDLEAFVENEVKSVQVVDLHTHLFPPEHDELFLWGIDELLNYHYIVSEFFMVASSDVTSQAFFAEYTEEKRSDLIWTTLFVLRTPVSEACQGVIRVLSRLGLEKHLKDDTLDSIRAWFHERQKDPREYAKTIFELAGIKYVVMTNIPFVEEEARYWENQVNFD
;
A
#
# COMPACT_ATOMS: atom_id res chain seq x y z
N MET A 1 -2.70 49.05 -18.14
CA MET A 1 -1.88 47.84 -18.04
C MET A 1 -2.25 47.20 -16.73
N GLU A 2 -3.04 46.12 -16.76
CA GLU A 2 -3.25 45.30 -15.57
C GLU A 2 -1.94 44.58 -15.26
N GLU A 3 -1.46 44.69 -14.02
CA GLU A 3 -0.36 43.87 -13.53
C GLU A 3 -0.84 42.43 -13.41
N GLU A 4 -0.18 41.53 -14.11
CA GLU A 4 -0.42 40.10 -13.98
C GLU A 4 -0.02 39.67 -12.56
N LYS A 5 -1.02 39.34 -11.74
CA LYS A 5 -0.81 38.99 -10.33
C LYS A 5 -0.20 37.60 -10.28
N PHE A 6 1.00 37.49 -9.69
CA PHE A 6 1.66 36.20 -9.49
C PHE A 6 0.78 35.27 -8.65
N ASP A 7 0.46 34.12 -9.23
CA ASP A 7 -0.27 33.05 -8.54
C ASP A 7 0.71 32.23 -7.68
N LEU A 8 0.88 32.67 -6.43
CA LEU A 8 1.76 32.02 -5.47
C LEU A 8 1.29 30.60 -5.14
N GLU A 9 -0.02 30.35 -5.11
CA GLU A 9 -0.57 29.03 -4.76
C GLU A 9 -0.24 28.01 -5.85
N ALA A 10 -0.53 28.35 -7.11
CA ALA A 10 -0.19 27.49 -8.24
C ALA A 10 1.33 27.27 -8.36
N PHE A 11 2.13 28.31 -8.10
CA PHE A 11 3.59 28.19 -8.10
C PHE A 11 4.07 27.19 -7.03
N VAL A 12 3.66 27.37 -5.77
CA VAL A 12 4.07 26.48 -4.68
C VAL A 12 3.61 25.05 -4.93
N GLU A 13 2.37 24.86 -5.40
CA GLU A 13 1.84 23.52 -5.71
C GLU A 13 2.67 22.82 -6.81
N ASN A 14 3.06 23.54 -7.85
CA ASN A 14 3.90 23.00 -8.92
C ASN A 14 5.31 22.66 -8.43
N GLU A 15 5.92 23.53 -7.64
CA GLU A 15 7.26 23.28 -7.09
C GLU A 15 7.24 22.05 -6.16
N VAL A 16 6.28 21.97 -5.23
CA VAL A 16 6.13 20.82 -4.33
C VAL A 16 5.91 19.52 -5.10
N LYS A 17 5.08 19.52 -6.15
CA LYS A 17 4.84 18.33 -6.98
C LYS A 17 6.06 17.91 -7.81
N SER A 18 6.98 18.82 -8.10
CA SER A 18 8.16 18.54 -8.93
C SER A 18 9.34 17.95 -8.14
N VAL A 19 9.34 18.11 -6.82
CA VAL A 19 10.40 17.61 -5.94
C VAL A 19 10.23 16.11 -5.72
N GLN A 20 11.32 15.37 -5.90
CA GLN A 20 11.35 13.97 -5.50
C GLN A 20 11.56 13.84 -3.99
N VAL A 21 10.77 12.98 -3.35
CA VAL A 21 10.79 12.71 -1.92
C VAL A 21 11.89 11.71 -1.56
N VAL A 22 12.58 11.96 -0.45
CA VAL A 22 13.37 10.95 0.24
C VAL A 22 12.57 10.52 1.45
N ASP A 23 12.10 9.27 1.46
CA ASP A 23 11.38 8.74 2.61
C ASP A 23 12.38 8.16 3.61
N LEU A 24 12.59 8.88 4.70
CA LEU A 24 13.65 8.59 5.67
C LEU A 24 13.31 7.43 6.61
N HIS A 25 12.07 6.94 6.62
CA HIS A 25 11.68 5.83 7.49
C HIS A 25 10.48 5.05 6.95
N THR A 26 10.74 3.81 6.55
CA THR A 26 9.71 2.90 6.06
C THR A 26 9.89 1.50 6.65
N HIS A 27 8.86 0.68 6.50
CA HIS A 27 8.91 -0.78 6.67
C HIS A 27 8.88 -1.49 5.31
N LEU A 28 9.31 -0.81 4.25
CA LEU A 28 9.39 -1.38 2.92
C LEU A 28 10.70 -2.16 2.77
N PHE A 29 10.65 -3.26 2.02
CA PHE A 29 11.81 -4.04 1.61
C PHE A 29 11.85 -4.13 0.09
N PRO A 30 13.01 -4.37 -0.53
CA PRO A 30 13.09 -4.47 -1.98
C PRO A 30 12.57 -5.84 -2.44
N PRO A 31 12.19 -6.00 -3.73
CA PRO A 31 11.63 -7.26 -4.23
C PRO A 31 12.51 -8.49 -4.02
N GLU A 32 13.82 -8.31 -3.86
CA GLU A 32 14.79 -9.37 -3.56
C GLU A 32 14.63 -9.97 -2.16
N HIS A 33 13.84 -9.35 -1.29
CA HIS A 33 13.56 -9.85 0.06
C HIS A 33 12.28 -10.70 0.13
N ASP A 34 11.75 -11.12 -1.01
CA ASP A 34 10.62 -12.04 -1.18
C ASP A 34 9.43 -11.70 -0.25
N GLU A 35 9.17 -12.53 0.77
CA GLU A 35 8.05 -12.42 1.70
C GLU A 35 8.03 -11.11 2.51
N LEU A 36 9.15 -10.40 2.62
CA LEU A 36 9.21 -9.09 3.29
C LEU A 36 8.77 -7.94 2.36
N PHE A 37 8.76 -8.16 1.05
CA PHE A 37 8.23 -7.21 0.08
C PHE A 37 6.71 -7.36 0.04
N LEU A 38 6.02 -6.70 0.98
CA LEU A 38 4.55 -6.69 1.05
C LEU A 38 3.97 -5.71 0.02
N TRP A 39 3.08 -6.20 -0.84
CA TRP A 39 2.40 -5.39 -1.86
C TRP A 39 1.13 -6.07 -2.36
N GLY A 40 0.28 -5.31 -3.04
CA GLY A 40 -0.99 -5.81 -3.56
C GLY A 40 -2.20 -5.29 -2.79
N ILE A 41 -3.39 -5.54 -3.34
CA ILE A 41 -4.64 -5.06 -2.71
C ILE A 41 -4.92 -5.74 -1.37
N ASP A 42 -4.59 -7.02 -1.25
CA ASP A 42 -4.84 -7.78 -0.03
C ASP A 42 -3.94 -7.28 1.12
N GLU A 43 -2.66 -7.03 0.86
CA GLU A 43 -1.74 -6.40 1.82
C GLU A 43 -2.17 -4.97 2.21
N LEU A 44 -2.65 -4.17 1.24
CA LEU A 44 -3.19 -2.84 1.53
C LEU A 44 -4.39 -2.90 2.48
N LEU A 45 -5.31 -3.86 2.27
CA LEU A 45 -6.51 -4.00 3.10
C LEU A 45 -6.23 -4.63 4.46
N ASN A 46 -5.23 -5.52 4.56
CA ASN A 46 -4.79 -6.11 5.82
C ASN A 46 -3.85 -5.19 6.62
N TYR A 47 -3.60 -3.97 6.16
CA TYR A 47 -2.88 -2.96 6.94
C TYR A 47 -3.56 -2.73 8.29
N HIS A 48 -2.77 -2.76 9.36
CA HIS A 48 -3.29 -2.82 10.73
C HIS A 48 -4.21 -1.64 11.13
N TYR A 49 -4.11 -0.47 10.47
CA TYR A 49 -5.05 0.64 10.68
C TYR A 49 -6.44 0.28 10.15
N ILE A 50 -6.52 -0.30 8.95
CA ILE A 50 -7.78 -0.73 8.33
C ILE A 50 -8.37 -1.92 9.08
N VAL A 51 -7.54 -2.87 9.52
CA VAL A 51 -7.98 -3.98 10.38
C VAL A 51 -8.58 -3.45 11.69
N SER A 52 -7.96 -2.42 12.28
CA SER A 52 -8.48 -1.78 13.50
C SER A 52 -9.83 -1.11 13.24
N GLU A 53 -9.95 -0.33 12.15
CA GLU A 53 -11.22 0.30 11.74
C GLU A 53 -12.32 -0.74 11.45
N PHE A 54 -11.96 -1.85 10.82
CA PHE A 54 -12.86 -2.96 10.54
C PHE A 54 -13.48 -3.51 11.84
N PHE A 55 -12.66 -3.80 12.85
CA PHE A 55 -13.16 -4.35 14.12
C PHE A 55 -14.06 -3.39 14.91
N MET A 56 -14.00 -2.08 14.64
CA MET A 56 -14.93 -1.12 15.26
C MET A 56 -16.37 -1.28 14.77
N VAL A 57 -16.57 -1.88 13.60
CA VAL A 57 -17.88 -1.94 12.92
C VAL A 57 -18.25 -3.34 12.42
N ALA A 58 -17.37 -4.31 12.61
CA ALA A 58 -17.59 -5.71 12.25
C ALA A 58 -18.78 -6.31 12.98
N SER A 59 -19.40 -7.34 12.39
CA SER A 59 -20.44 -8.13 13.07
C SER A 59 -19.86 -8.77 14.33
N SER A 60 -20.68 -8.90 15.37
CA SER A 60 -20.32 -9.59 16.62
C SER A 60 -19.89 -11.05 16.41
N ASP A 61 -20.29 -11.66 15.29
CA ASP A 61 -19.93 -13.03 14.94
C ASP A 61 -18.49 -13.15 14.42
N VAL A 62 -17.85 -12.03 14.04
CA VAL A 62 -16.46 -11.99 13.58
C VAL A 62 -15.55 -11.73 14.78
N THR A 63 -15.00 -12.80 15.36
CA THR A 63 -14.03 -12.68 16.45
C THR A 63 -12.63 -12.39 15.91
N SER A 64 -11.80 -11.68 16.70
CA SER A 64 -10.40 -11.46 16.36
C SER A 64 -9.62 -12.78 16.23
N GLN A 65 -9.93 -13.77 17.08
CA GLN A 65 -9.33 -15.09 17.00
C GLN A 65 -9.62 -15.77 15.66
N ALA A 66 -10.88 -15.85 15.24
CA ALA A 66 -11.23 -16.45 13.96
C ALA A 66 -10.60 -15.67 12.80
N PHE A 67 -10.62 -14.34 12.86
CA PHE A 67 -10.05 -13.47 11.85
C PHE A 67 -8.55 -13.73 11.63
N PHE A 68 -7.74 -13.83 12.70
CA PHE A 68 -6.30 -14.01 12.57
C PHE A 68 -5.86 -15.47 12.43
N ALA A 69 -6.55 -16.42 13.05
CA ALA A 69 -6.11 -17.81 13.11
C ALA A 69 -6.75 -18.71 12.04
N GLU A 70 -7.94 -18.37 11.53
CA GLU A 70 -8.72 -19.26 10.68
C GLU A 70 -8.96 -18.72 9.28
N TYR A 71 -8.95 -17.40 9.09
CA TYR A 71 -9.29 -16.81 7.80
C TYR A 71 -8.06 -16.69 6.92
N THR A 72 -8.22 -17.03 5.64
CA THR A 72 -7.21 -16.72 4.61
C THR A 72 -7.10 -15.21 4.43
N GLU A 73 -5.98 -14.76 3.87
CA GLU A 73 -5.78 -13.34 3.53
C GLU A 73 -6.89 -12.79 2.63
N GLU A 74 -7.22 -13.53 1.57
CA GLU A 74 -8.30 -13.17 0.63
C GLU A 74 -9.64 -13.00 1.36
N LYS A 75 -9.98 -13.93 2.27
CA LYS A 75 -11.21 -13.87 3.05
C LYS A 75 -11.24 -12.66 3.98
N ARG A 76 -10.10 -12.32 4.61
CA ARG A 76 -9.99 -11.12 5.45
C ARG A 76 -10.20 -9.86 4.61
N SER A 77 -9.53 -9.76 3.47
CA SER A 77 -9.65 -8.63 2.55
C SER A 77 -11.07 -8.45 2.00
N ASP A 78 -11.73 -9.53 1.60
CA ASP A 78 -13.11 -9.49 1.09
C ASP A 78 -14.07 -8.96 2.16
N LEU A 79 -13.88 -9.41 3.40
CA LEU A 79 -14.69 -8.98 4.52
C LEU A 79 -14.46 -7.50 4.86
N ILE A 80 -13.20 -7.06 4.84
CA ILE A 80 -12.82 -5.65 5.04
C ILE A 80 -13.39 -4.78 3.92
N TRP A 81 -13.19 -5.15 2.66
CA TRP A 81 -13.70 -4.43 1.50
C TRP A 81 -15.21 -4.24 1.58
N THR A 82 -15.93 -5.34 1.76
CA THR A 82 -17.38 -5.32 1.92
C THR A 82 -17.80 -4.40 3.05
N THR A 83 -17.13 -4.48 4.21
CA THR A 83 -17.55 -3.77 5.42
C THR A 83 -17.25 -2.27 5.38
N LEU A 84 -16.08 -1.88 4.90
CA LEU A 84 -15.58 -0.50 4.98
C LEU A 84 -15.74 0.30 3.68
N PHE A 85 -15.84 -0.37 2.53
CA PHE A 85 -15.87 0.29 1.22
C PHE A 85 -17.20 0.14 0.48
N VAL A 86 -17.90 -0.99 0.65
CA VAL A 86 -19.20 -1.25 0.00
C VAL A 86 -20.37 -0.84 0.90
N LEU A 87 -20.43 -1.39 2.12
CA LEU A 87 -21.52 -1.12 3.06
C LEU A 87 -21.44 0.27 3.68
N ARG A 88 -20.30 0.95 3.53
CA ARG A 88 -20.02 2.26 4.11
C ARG A 88 -19.22 3.09 3.11
N THR A 89 -19.40 4.40 3.14
CA THR A 89 -18.53 5.30 2.38
C THR A 89 -17.14 5.31 3.02
N PRO A 90 -16.06 5.03 2.26
CA PRO A 90 -14.69 4.93 2.79
C PRO A 90 -14.08 6.32 3.07
N VAL A 91 -14.58 6.99 4.11
CA VAL A 91 -14.19 8.37 4.45
C VAL A 91 -12.98 8.47 5.38
N SER A 92 -12.56 7.39 6.04
CA SER A 92 -11.36 7.42 6.88
C SER A 92 -10.09 7.59 6.04
N GLU A 93 -9.05 8.19 6.62
CA GLU A 93 -7.78 8.42 5.92
C GLU A 93 -7.15 7.13 5.40
N ALA A 94 -7.21 6.04 6.19
CA ALA A 94 -6.66 4.75 5.77
C ALA A 94 -7.43 4.18 4.56
N CYS A 95 -8.77 4.25 4.57
CA CYS A 95 -9.57 3.80 3.43
C CYS A 95 -9.41 4.71 2.21
N GLN A 96 -9.39 6.03 2.39
CA GLN A 96 -9.11 6.99 1.30
C GLN A 96 -7.72 6.74 0.69
N GLY A 97 -6.74 6.36 1.51
CA GLY A 97 -5.41 5.95 1.05
C GLY A 97 -5.47 4.80 0.04
N VAL A 98 -6.23 3.73 0.33
CA VAL A 98 -6.43 2.61 -0.61
C VAL A 98 -7.08 3.07 -1.90
N ILE A 99 -8.15 3.87 -1.82
CA ILE A 99 -8.82 4.42 -3.00
C ILE A 99 -7.86 5.28 -3.84
N ARG A 100 -7.02 6.08 -3.19
CA ARG A 100 -6.04 6.93 -3.86
C ARG A 100 -4.97 6.10 -4.55
N VAL A 101 -4.48 5.03 -3.92
CA VAL A 101 -3.53 4.10 -4.55
C VAL A 101 -4.16 3.49 -5.80
N LEU A 102 -5.37 2.94 -5.70
CA LEU A 102 -6.06 2.33 -6.85
C LEU A 102 -6.30 3.34 -7.98
N SER A 103 -6.69 4.57 -7.66
CA SER A 103 -6.83 5.63 -8.66
C SER A 103 -5.50 6.00 -9.32
N ARG A 104 -4.41 6.16 -8.55
CA ARG A 104 -3.09 6.45 -9.13
C ARG A 104 -2.55 5.33 -10.02
N LEU A 105 -3.02 4.10 -9.81
CA LEU A 105 -2.73 2.94 -10.66
C LEU A 105 -3.67 2.81 -11.87
N GLY A 106 -4.64 3.72 -12.03
CA GLY A 106 -5.60 3.71 -13.14
C GLY A 106 -6.71 2.66 -13.00
N LEU A 107 -7.01 2.25 -11.77
CA LEU A 107 -7.99 1.20 -11.45
C LEU A 107 -9.36 1.76 -11.04
N GLU A 108 -9.67 3.03 -11.30
CA GLU A 108 -10.92 3.65 -10.85
C GLU A 108 -12.17 2.94 -11.39
N LYS A 109 -12.08 2.35 -12.58
CA LYS A 109 -13.18 1.60 -13.18
C LYS A 109 -13.60 0.38 -12.34
N HIS A 110 -12.67 -0.19 -11.57
CA HIS A 110 -12.89 -1.36 -10.73
C HIS A 110 -13.39 -0.99 -9.33
N LEU A 111 -13.34 0.29 -8.93
CA LEU A 111 -13.88 0.75 -7.65
C LEU A 111 -15.41 0.67 -7.58
N LYS A 112 -16.07 0.46 -8.72
CA LYS A 112 -17.52 0.25 -8.80
C LYS A 112 -17.91 -1.22 -8.67
N ASP A 113 -16.94 -2.12 -8.70
CA ASP A 113 -17.16 -3.55 -8.55
C ASP A 113 -17.36 -3.85 -7.06
N ASP A 114 -18.35 -4.68 -6.72
CA ASP A 114 -18.59 -5.10 -5.34
C ASP A 114 -17.54 -6.12 -4.85
N THR A 115 -16.71 -6.66 -5.76
CA THR A 115 -15.67 -7.67 -5.47
C THR A 115 -14.28 -7.19 -5.86
N LEU A 116 -13.26 -7.82 -5.28
CA LEU A 116 -11.85 -7.49 -5.52
C LEU A 116 -11.24 -8.22 -6.73
N ASP A 117 -11.99 -9.08 -7.43
CA ASP A 117 -11.45 -10.02 -8.42
C ASP A 117 -10.68 -9.32 -9.55
N SER A 118 -11.26 -8.26 -10.11
CA SER A 118 -10.63 -7.47 -11.17
C SER A 118 -9.33 -6.80 -10.70
N ILE A 119 -9.31 -6.31 -9.46
CA ILE A 119 -8.16 -5.63 -8.86
C ILE A 119 -7.05 -6.66 -8.58
N ARG A 120 -7.41 -7.80 -7.99
CA ARG A 120 -6.47 -8.91 -7.75
C ARG A 120 -5.86 -9.43 -9.04
N ALA A 121 -6.66 -9.61 -10.09
CA ALA A 121 -6.16 -10.03 -11.40
C ALA A 121 -5.11 -9.05 -11.95
N TRP A 122 -5.34 -7.74 -11.80
CA TRP A 122 -4.38 -6.72 -12.19
C TRP A 122 -3.06 -6.84 -11.39
N PHE A 123 -3.11 -7.00 -10.06
CA PHE A 123 -1.91 -7.18 -9.25
C PHE A 123 -1.17 -8.49 -9.59
N HIS A 124 -1.89 -9.57 -9.81
CA HIS A 124 -1.33 -10.87 -10.18
C HIS A 124 -0.51 -10.80 -11.48
N GLU A 125 -0.94 -10.03 -12.48
CA GLU A 125 -0.16 -9.82 -13.71
C GLU A 125 1.24 -9.22 -13.46
N ARG A 126 1.38 -8.39 -12.42
CA ARG A 126 2.65 -7.74 -12.06
C ARG A 126 3.60 -8.62 -11.28
N GLN A 127 3.14 -9.77 -10.78
CA GLN A 127 4.02 -10.75 -10.12
C GLN A 127 5.11 -11.29 -11.08
N LYS A 128 4.90 -11.13 -12.39
CA LYS A 128 5.89 -11.47 -13.43
C LYS A 128 7.14 -10.59 -13.39
N ASP A 129 7.01 -9.35 -12.90
CA ASP A 129 8.13 -8.42 -12.75
C ASP A 129 7.90 -7.48 -11.54
N PRO A 130 8.18 -7.97 -10.32
CA PRO A 130 8.01 -7.18 -9.09
C PRO A 130 8.93 -5.95 -9.04
N ARG A 131 10.09 -5.98 -9.71
CA ARG A 131 11.02 -4.84 -9.79
C ARG A 131 10.42 -3.70 -10.59
N GLU A 132 9.84 -3.99 -11.75
CA GLU A 132 9.18 -2.96 -12.55
C GLU A 132 7.94 -2.40 -11.83
N TYR A 133 7.22 -3.25 -11.09
CA TYR A 133 6.13 -2.77 -10.23
C TYR A 133 6.64 -1.81 -9.15
N ALA A 134 7.67 -2.18 -8.37
CA ALA A 134 8.24 -1.32 -7.32
C ALA A 134 8.73 0.03 -7.88
N LYS A 135 9.41 -0.01 -9.03
CA LYS A 135 9.84 1.19 -9.75
C LYS A 135 8.65 2.07 -10.17
N THR A 136 7.60 1.47 -10.73
CA THR A 136 6.37 2.19 -11.09
C THR A 136 5.75 2.89 -9.88
N ILE A 137 5.71 2.23 -8.71
CA ILE A 137 5.20 2.84 -7.48
C ILE A 137 6.04 4.04 -7.06
N PHE A 138 7.38 3.93 -7.11
CA PHE A 138 8.26 5.04 -6.74
C PHE A 138 8.10 6.22 -7.70
N GLU A 139 8.00 5.96 -9.00
CA GLU A 139 7.76 6.99 -10.02
C GLU A 139 6.41 7.69 -9.80
N LEU A 140 5.32 6.93 -9.58
CA LEU A 140 3.99 7.48 -9.34
C LEU A 140 3.90 8.29 -8.04
N ALA A 141 4.67 7.89 -7.02
CA ALA A 141 4.74 8.57 -5.73
C ALA A 141 5.74 9.73 -5.72
N GLY A 142 6.57 9.88 -6.76
CA GLY A 142 7.66 10.86 -6.77
C GLY A 142 8.77 10.55 -5.75
N ILE A 143 8.96 9.28 -5.38
CA ILE A 143 9.96 8.85 -4.41
C ILE A 143 11.30 8.62 -5.12
N LYS A 144 12.35 9.25 -4.61
CA LYS A 144 13.72 9.08 -5.08
C LYS A 144 14.34 7.79 -4.54
N TYR A 145 14.22 7.59 -3.22
CA TYR A 145 14.59 6.38 -2.51
C TYR A 145 13.93 6.38 -1.13
N VAL A 146 13.89 5.20 -0.51
CA VAL A 146 13.39 5.00 0.84
C VAL A 146 14.50 4.45 1.73
N VAL A 147 14.38 4.66 3.02
CA VAL A 147 15.21 4.02 4.05
C VAL A 147 14.37 2.95 4.73
N MET A 148 14.89 1.73 4.76
CA MET A 148 14.23 0.58 5.38
C MET A 148 14.41 0.60 6.90
N THR A 149 13.54 -0.10 7.61
CA THR A 149 13.74 -0.45 9.01
C THR A 149 14.25 -1.88 9.08
N ASN A 150 15.55 -2.03 9.36
CA ASN A 150 16.18 -3.35 9.37
C ASN A 150 16.36 -3.91 10.77
N ILE A 151 15.79 -5.09 11.04
CA ILE A 151 15.75 -5.72 12.35
C ILE A 151 16.59 -7.01 12.34
N PRO A 152 17.86 -6.96 12.79
CA PRO A 152 18.76 -8.12 12.76
C PRO A 152 18.36 -9.25 13.73
N PHE A 153 17.37 -9.02 14.58
CA PHE A 153 16.86 -10.00 15.54
C PHE A 153 15.66 -10.81 15.02
N VAL A 154 15.17 -10.50 13.82
CA VAL A 154 14.15 -11.26 13.12
C VAL A 154 14.86 -12.20 12.15
N GLU A 155 14.77 -13.50 12.38
CA GLU A 155 15.52 -14.52 11.62
C GLU A 155 15.17 -14.47 10.13
N GLU A 156 13.88 -14.27 9.82
CA GLU A 156 13.35 -14.13 8.47
C GLU A 156 13.92 -12.93 7.72
N GLU A 157 14.33 -11.87 8.44
CA GLU A 157 14.99 -10.70 7.86
C GLU A 157 16.51 -10.86 7.81
N ALA A 158 17.11 -11.34 8.91
CA ALA A 158 18.55 -11.49 9.03
C ALA A 158 19.15 -12.36 7.92
N ARG A 159 18.43 -13.39 7.46
CA ARG A 159 18.85 -14.31 6.39
C ARG A 159 19.27 -13.62 5.08
N TYR A 160 18.74 -12.43 4.79
CA TYR A 160 19.08 -11.67 3.58
C TYR A 160 20.45 -10.95 3.67
N TRP A 161 20.98 -10.80 4.88
CA TRP A 161 22.25 -10.12 5.15
C TRP A 161 23.41 -11.08 5.45
N GLU A 162 23.12 -12.28 5.94
CA GLU A 162 24.12 -13.28 6.35
C GLU A 162 24.98 -13.81 5.18
N ASN A 163 24.42 -13.87 3.97
CA ASN A 163 25.10 -14.44 2.78
C ASN A 163 25.91 -13.43 1.95
N GLN A 164 25.97 -12.15 2.36
CA GLN A 164 26.66 -11.09 1.61
C GLN A 164 28.05 -10.74 2.15
N VAL A 165 28.57 -11.51 3.09
CA VAL A 165 29.79 -11.18 3.81
C VAL A 165 30.92 -12.14 3.44
N ASN A 166 31.63 -11.82 2.34
CA ASN A 166 33.03 -12.19 2.23
C ASN A 166 33.85 -11.09 2.92
N PHE A 167 34.28 -11.34 4.16
CA PHE A 167 35.36 -10.58 4.78
C PHE A 167 36.70 -11.15 4.29
N ASP A 168 37.03 -10.93 3.02
CA ASP A 168 38.41 -11.07 2.51
C ASP A 168 39.03 -9.67 2.34
#